data_AF-A0A7W9NM27-F1
#
_entry.id   AF-A0A7W9NM27-F1
#
_cell.length_a   1.000
_cell.length_b   1.000
_cell.length_c   1.000
_cell.angle_alpha   90.00
_cell.angle_beta   90.00
_cell.angle_gamma   90.00
#
_symmetry.space_group_name_H-M   'P 1'
#
loop_
_entity.id
_entity.type
_entity.pdbx_description
1 polymer ?
#
loop_
_entity_poly.entity_id
_entity_poly.type
_entity_poly.pdbx_seq_one_letter_code
_entity_poly.pdbx_strand_id
1 'polypeptide(L)'
;MRGLSNEQRAELAAAVDRLAWTSARETAGPDADRRESWLAALTSLLVIRDSAEQLAASAALSAAQHGADYPDIGAAAGMTRQGARRKWPGLAGLADARQRKLAWWNTWGEQFVECVRAVLAVTEELPWSANLRARLEEASSDALDLMVVDAHAVALNAATPADPAAARSIGLLAALTADAYAATNGHSALIGREAKACGTVDCPAEPIVDLLRPDDHGPVPACRQHAVEALRRPATRIVSAYQPDVALSVLTEAHG
;
A
#
# COMPACT_ATOMS: atom_id res chain seq x y z
N MET A 1 19.84 13.70 1.33
CA MET A 1 18.90 14.69 0.76
C MET A 1 19.55 16.07 0.75
N ARG A 2 19.58 16.79 -0.38
CA ARG A 2 20.15 18.16 -0.41
C ARG A 2 19.11 19.14 0.11
N GLY A 3 19.43 19.87 1.17
CA GLY A 3 18.57 20.97 1.64
C GLY A 3 18.52 22.12 0.64
N LEU A 4 17.52 23.01 0.77
CA LEU A 4 17.43 24.22 -0.04
C LEU A 4 18.70 25.07 0.09
N SER A 5 19.22 25.55 -1.04
CA SER A 5 20.33 26.50 -1.09
C SER A 5 19.92 27.83 -0.43
N ASN A 6 20.90 28.66 -0.06
CA ASN A 6 20.63 29.99 0.48
C ASN A 6 19.86 30.87 -0.51
N GLU A 7 20.14 30.73 -1.81
CA GLU A 7 19.44 31.43 -2.88
C GLU A 7 17.97 30.99 -2.97
N GLN A 8 17.70 29.68 -2.99
CA GLN A 8 16.33 29.15 -2.96
C GLN A 8 15.55 29.60 -1.72
N ARG A 9 16.20 29.68 -0.55
CA ARG A 9 15.57 30.19 0.67
C ARG A 9 15.23 31.67 0.56
N ALA A 10 16.11 32.48 -0.02
CA ALA A 10 15.88 33.91 -0.23
C ALA A 10 14.74 34.15 -1.24
N GLU A 11 14.69 33.39 -2.33
CA GLU A 11 13.60 33.44 -3.31
C GLU A 11 12.25 33.09 -2.68
N LEU A 12 12.20 32.04 -1.85
CA LEU A 12 10.98 31.63 -1.15
C LEU A 12 10.51 32.70 -0.15
N ALA A 13 11.44 33.28 0.61
CA ALA A 13 11.14 34.36 1.54
C ALA A 13 10.58 35.59 0.81
N ALA A 14 11.17 35.97 -0.32
CA ALA A 14 10.68 37.08 -1.14
C ALA A 14 9.30 36.78 -1.74
N ALA A 15 9.00 35.52 -2.08
CA ALA A 15 7.67 35.11 -2.55
C ALA A 15 6.61 35.22 -1.44
N VAL A 16 6.94 34.79 -0.21
CA VAL A 16 6.05 34.93 0.96
C VAL A 16 5.80 36.40 1.29
N ASP A 17 6.82 37.24 1.25
CA ASP A 17 6.68 38.69 1.48
C ASP A 17 5.74 39.34 0.45
N ARG A 18 5.93 39.04 -0.85
CA ARG A 18 5.03 39.52 -1.91
C ARG A 18 3.60 39.05 -1.71
N LEU A 19 3.40 37.79 -1.32
CA LEU A 19 2.07 37.24 -1.04
C LEU A 19 1.40 37.98 0.12
N ALA A 20 2.11 38.12 1.24
CA ALA A 20 1.61 38.82 2.42
C ALA A 20 1.21 40.26 2.10
N TRP A 21 2.04 41.01 1.38
CA TRP A 21 1.73 42.39 1.00
C TRP A 21 0.62 42.51 -0.03
N THR A 22 0.39 41.50 -0.85
CA THR A 22 -0.73 41.48 -1.78
C THR A 22 -2.04 41.27 -1.00
N SER A 23 -2.09 40.25 -0.15
CA SER A 23 -3.25 39.99 0.71
C SER A 23 -3.53 41.15 1.69
N ALA A 24 -2.49 41.81 2.20
CA ALA A 24 -2.62 42.97 3.08
C ALA A 24 -3.30 44.14 2.39
N ARG A 25 -2.92 44.45 1.15
CA ARG A 25 -3.53 45.52 0.35
C ARG A 25 -4.98 45.22 0.02
N GLU A 26 -5.30 43.96 -0.27
CA GLU A 26 -6.68 43.51 -0.50
C GLU A 26 -7.54 43.63 0.77
N THR A 27 -6.96 43.33 1.94
CA THR A 27 -7.69 43.34 3.22
C THR A 27 -7.86 44.74 3.80
N ALA A 28 -6.82 45.58 3.74
CA ALA A 28 -6.84 46.92 4.32
C ALA A 28 -7.58 47.94 3.44
N GLY A 29 -7.64 47.70 2.13
CA GLY A 29 -8.25 48.62 1.17
C GLY A 29 -7.30 49.73 0.69
N PRO A 30 -7.70 50.48 -0.34
CA PRO A 30 -6.83 51.46 -1.01
C PRO A 30 -6.51 52.69 -0.16
N ASP A 31 -7.35 53.02 0.82
CA ASP A 31 -7.22 54.22 1.67
C ASP A 31 -6.59 53.92 3.03
N ALA A 32 -6.10 52.70 3.25
CA ALA A 32 -5.49 52.29 4.50
C ALA A 32 -4.27 53.14 4.84
N ASP A 33 -4.16 53.57 6.10
CA ASP A 33 -2.97 54.27 6.53
C ASP A 33 -1.75 53.31 6.60
N ARG A 34 -0.56 53.87 6.83
CA ARG A 34 0.66 53.08 6.90
C ARG A 34 0.58 52.04 8.03
N ARG A 35 0.01 52.38 9.18
CA ARG A 35 -0.09 51.48 10.33
C ARG A 35 -1.04 50.32 10.02
N GLU A 36 -2.20 50.61 9.47
CA GLU A 36 -3.20 49.63 9.03
C GLU A 36 -2.61 48.65 8.01
N SER A 37 -1.86 49.16 7.04
CA SER A 37 -1.16 48.33 6.04
C SER A 37 -0.17 47.34 6.68
N TRP A 38 0.63 47.80 7.65
CA TRP A 38 1.58 46.92 8.36
C TRP A 38 0.89 45.89 9.26
N LEU A 39 -0.21 46.25 9.92
CA LEU A 39 -1.00 45.31 10.72
C LEU A 39 -1.67 44.26 9.84
N ALA A 40 -2.16 44.64 8.66
CA ALA A 40 -2.70 43.71 7.68
C ALA A 40 -1.60 42.76 7.17
N ALA A 41 -0.41 43.26 6.85
CA ALA A 41 0.73 42.43 6.44
C ALA A 41 1.16 41.43 7.52
N LEU A 42 1.23 41.86 8.79
CA LEU A 42 1.49 40.96 9.92
C LEU A 42 0.42 39.86 10.04
N THR A 43 -0.85 40.24 9.92
CA THR A 43 -1.98 39.29 9.96
C THR A 43 -1.87 38.28 8.83
N SER A 44 -1.58 38.71 7.60
CA SER A 44 -1.36 37.81 6.47
C SER A 44 -0.18 36.87 6.69
N LEU A 45 0.94 37.35 7.23
CA LEU A 45 2.11 36.51 7.54
C LEU A 45 1.80 35.44 8.59
N LEU A 46 1.00 35.76 9.61
CA LEU A 46 0.57 34.78 10.61
C LEU A 46 -0.30 33.68 9.97
N VAL A 47 -1.25 34.05 9.12
CA VAL A 47 -2.07 33.08 8.38
C VAL A 47 -1.21 32.21 7.45
N ILE A 48 -0.29 32.81 6.70
CA ILE A 48 0.63 32.07 5.82
C ILE A 48 1.47 31.06 6.62
N ARG A 49 1.99 31.45 7.78
CA ARG A 49 2.74 30.54 8.67
C ARG A 49 1.87 29.35 9.08
N ASP A 50 0.66 29.60 9.57
CA ASP A 50 -0.22 28.55 10.08
C ASP A 50 -0.65 27.60 8.93
N SER A 51 -0.93 28.13 7.73
CA SER A 51 -1.18 27.31 6.54
C SER A 51 0.04 26.51 6.10
N ALA A 52 1.23 27.10 6.13
CA ALA A 52 2.48 26.40 5.80
C ALA A 52 2.77 25.26 6.79
N GLU A 53 2.42 25.41 8.06
CA GLU A 53 2.52 24.33 9.06
C GLU A 53 1.59 23.16 8.74
N GLN A 54 0.35 23.43 8.33
CA GLN A 54 -0.61 22.40 7.90
C GLN A 54 -0.12 21.67 6.64
N LEU A 55 0.37 22.43 5.63
CA LEU A 55 0.93 21.85 4.42
C LEU A 55 2.18 21.01 4.71
N ALA A 56 3.03 21.44 5.64
CA ALA A 56 4.18 20.66 6.07
C ALA A 56 3.78 19.34 6.74
N ALA A 57 2.70 19.34 7.53
CA ALA A 57 2.15 18.11 8.11
C ALA A 57 1.62 17.16 7.04
N SER A 58 0.91 17.68 6.02
CA SER A 58 0.45 16.90 4.88
C SER A 58 1.62 16.32 4.08
N ALA A 59 2.66 17.12 3.81
CA ALA A 59 3.85 16.66 3.11
C ALA A 59 4.61 15.58 3.91
N ALA A 60 4.71 15.71 5.23
CA ALA A 60 5.31 14.70 6.09
C ALA A 60 4.52 13.38 6.08
N LEU A 61 3.18 13.46 6.09
CA LEU A 61 2.31 12.30 5.93
C LEU A 61 2.50 11.62 4.58
N SER A 62 2.50 12.40 3.49
CA SER A 62 2.74 11.86 2.14
C SER A 62 4.12 11.23 2.03
N ALA A 63 5.16 11.86 2.57
CA ALA A 63 6.50 11.27 2.60
C ALA A 63 6.51 9.91 3.33
N ALA A 64 5.84 9.83 4.49
CA ALA A 64 5.71 8.58 5.24
C ALA A 64 4.93 7.50 4.47
N GLN A 65 3.86 7.86 3.77
CA GLN A 65 3.12 6.96 2.88
C GLN A 65 3.98 6.43 1.72
N HIS A 66 5.02 7.18 1.34
CA HIS A 66 6.00 6.77 0.33
C HIS A 66 7.27 6.14 0.94
N GLY A 67 7.26 5.83 2.24
CA GLY A 67 8.29 5.03 2.90
C GLY A 67 9.38 5.83 3.62
N ALA A 68 9.28 7.16 3.68
CA ALA A 68 10.20 7.99 4.44
C ALA A 68 9.97 7.81 5.94
N ASP A 69 11.04 7.53 6.68
CA ASP A 69 10.96 7.37 8.13
C ASP A 69 11.22 8.70 8.87
N TYR A 70 11.20 8.67 10.20
CA TYR A 70 11.46 9.89 11.00
C TYR A 70 12.85 10.49 10.81
N PRO A 71 13.95 9.70 10.67
CA PRO A 71 15.23 10.22 10.18
C PRO A 71 15.12 11.02 8.88
N ASP A 72 14.49 10.48 7.83
CA ASP A 72 14.36 11.15 6.54
C ASP A 72 13.54 12.43 6.63
N ILE A 73 12.38 12.36 7.28
CA ILE A 73 11.47 13.50 7.50
C ILE A 73 12.15 14.58 8.36
N GLY A 74 12.90 14.17 9.38
CA GLY A 74 13.68 15.08 10.23
C GLY A 74 14.75 15.80 9.42
N ALA A 75 15.53 15.07 8.62
CA ALA A 75 16.55 15.65 7.75
C ALA A 75 15.94 16.65 6.75
N ALA A 76 14.78 16.34 6.16
CA ALA A 76 14.04 17.23 5.27
C ALA A 76 13.61 18.54 5.95
N ALA A 77 13.11 18.43 7.17
CA ALA A 77 12.63 19.57 7.95
C ALA A 77 13.74 20.30 8.72
N GLY A 78 15.00 19.88 8.58
CA GLY A 78 16.13 20.47 9.30
C GLY A 78 16.07 20.25 10.82
N MET A 79 15.50 19.14 11.27
CA MET A 79 15.36 18.79 12.68
C MET A 79 15.80 17.35 12.97
N THR A 80 15.93 17.00 14.25
CA THR A 80 16.29 15.62 14.64
C THR A 80 15.11 14.66 14.43
N ARG A 81 15.40 13.35 14.34
CA ARG A 81 14.38 12.28 14.36
C ARG A 81 13.34 12.48 15.47
N GLN A 82 13.79 12.81 16.68
CA GLN A 82 12.90 13.00 17.84
C GLN A 82 12.06 14.28 17.72
N GLY A 83 12.63 15.34 17.10
CA GLY A 83 11.88 16.54 16.75
C GLY A 83 10.75 16.24 15.76
N ALA A 84 11.06 15.51 14.69
CA ALA A 84 10.07 15.10 13.69
C ALA A 84 8.97 14.22 14.31
N ARG A 85 9.33 13.27 15.18
CA ARG A 85 8.35 12.42 15.88
C ARG A 85 7.43 13.19 16.81
N ARG A 86 7.97 14.18 17.54
CA ARG A 86 7.17 15.04 18.41
C ARG A 86 6.24 15.95 17.61
N LYS A 87 6.72 16.49 16.48
CA LYS A 87 5.95 17.40 15.63
C LYS A 87 4.85 16.67 14.84
N TRP A 88 5.14 15.47 14.34
CA TRP A 88 4.23 14.66 13.53
C TRP A 88 4.15 13.23 14.08
N PRO A 89 3.40 13.00 15.17
CA PRO A 89 3.24 11.66 15.74
C PRO A 89 2.47 10.73 14.79
N GLY A 90 2.71 9.42 14.91
CA GLY A 90 1.95 8.38 14.19
C GLY A 90 2.45 8.02 12.79
N LEU A 91 3.52 8.65 12.28
CA LEU A 91 4.02 8.39 10.93
C LEU A 91 4.79 7.07 10.77
N ALA A 92 5.34 6.52 11.85
CA ALA A 92 6.18 5.31 11.80
C ALA A 92 5.45 4.11 11.16
N GLY A 93 4.19 3.86 11.52
CA GLY A 93 3.44 2.71 10.99
C GLY A 93 3.22 2.76 9.48
N LEU A 94 3.11 3.97 8.91
CA LEU A 94 2.92 4.18 7.47
C LEU A 94 4.24 3.90 6.71
N ALA A 95 5.34 4.43 7.23
CA ALA A 95 6.67 4.19 6.66
C ALA A 95 7.01 2.70 6.70
N ASP A 96 6.81 2.04 7.83
CA ASP A 96 7.09 0.62 8.01
C ASP A 96 6.25 -0.25 7.05
N ALA A 97 4.96 0.08 6.87
CA ALA A 97 4.09 -0.62 5.94
C ALA A 97 4.56 -0.48 4.48
N ARG A 98 4.88 0.75 4.04
CA ARG A 98 5.39 0.97 2.68
C ARG A 98 6.76 0.34 2.47
N GLN A 99 7.66 0.36 3.47
CA GLN A 99 8.97 -0.28 3.37
C GLN A 99 8.86 -1.81 3.26
N ARG A 100 8.00 -2.46 4.07
CA ARG A 100 7.74 -3.90 3.93
C ARG A 100 7.24 -4.24 2.54
N LYS A 101 6.31 -3.43 2.04
CA LYS A 101 5.74 -3.57 0.70
C LYS A 101 6.79 -3.42 -0.40
N LEU A 102 7.64 -2.40 -0.33
CA LEU A 102 8.74 -2.20 -1.28
C LEU A 102 9.77 -3.34 -1.21
N ALA A 103 10.10 -3.81 -0.01
CA ALA A 103 11.00 -4.94 0.18
C ALA A 103 10.45 -6.22 -0.45
N TRP A 104 9.15 -6.49 -0.27
CA TRP A 104 8.49 -7.63 -0.91
C TRP A 104 8.52 -7.50 -2.44
N TRP A 105 8.14 -6.34 -3.00
CA TRP A 105 8.18 -6.12 -4.45
C TRP A 105 9.57 -6.25 -5.05
N ASN A 106 10.60 -5.71 -4.37
CA ASN A 106 11.98 -5.84 -4.83
C ASN A 106 12.49 -7.28 -4.77
N THR A 107 11.94 -8.11 -3.87
CA THR A 107 12.37 -9.50 -3.71
C THR A 107 11.61 -10.46 -4.63
N TRP A 108 10.29 -10.26 -4.75
CA TRP A 108 9.37 -11.23 -5.35
C TRP A 108 8.60 -10.69 -6.56
N GLY A 109 8.76 -9.42 -6.91
CA GLY A 109 7.94 -8.75 -7.92
C GLY A 109 8.04 -9.35 -9.31
N GLU A 110 9.25 -9.68 -9.76
CA GLU A 110 9.45 -10.35 -11.07
C GLU A 110 8.78 -11.73 -11.09
N GLN A 111 9.04 -12.55 -10.06
CA GLN A 111 8.41 -13.87 -9.92
C GLN A 111 6.89 -13.77 -9.88
N PHE A 112 6.34 -12.80 -9.13
CA PHE A 112 4.91 -12.54 -9.08
C PHE A 112 4.35 -12.23 -10.49
N VAL A 113 4.98 -11.34 -11.24
CA VAL A 113 4.55 -11.00 -12.61
C VAL A 113 4.62 -12.21 -13.54
N GLU A 114 5.68 -13.03 -13.47
CA GLU A 114 5.78 -14.27 -14.23
C GLU A 114 4.66 -15.25 -13.90
N CYS A 115 4.37 -15.43 -12.61
CA CYS A 115 3.28 -16.28 -12.15
C CYS A 115 1.91 -15.78 -12.62
N VAL A 116 1.65 -14.47 -12.57
CA VAL A 116 0.40 -13.90 -13.09
C VAL A 116 0.30 -14.11 -14.61
N ARG A 117 1.39 -13.93 -15.37
CA ARG A 117 1.42 -14.23 -16.81
C ARG A 117 1.13 -15.70 -17.09
N ALA A 118 1.72 -16.62 -16.33
CA ALA A 118 1.49 -18.06 -16.48
C ALA A 118 0.03 -18.42 -16.22
N VAL A 119 -0.60 -17.86 -15.18
CA VAL A 119 -2.04 -18.06 -14.91
C VAL A 119 -2.90 -17.48 -16.03
N LEU A 120 -2.60 -16.27 -16.49
CA LEU A 120 -3.33 -15.63 -17.58
C LEU A 120 -3.17 -16.37 -18.92
N ALA A 121 -2.08 -17.11 -19.13
CA ALA A 121 -1.86 -17.92 -20.33
C ALA A 121 -2.73 -19.19 -20.36
N VAL A 122 -3.10 -19.72 -19.20
CA VAL A 122 -3.95 -20.93 -19.07
C VAL A 122 -5.41 -20.61 -18.75
N THR A 123 -5.73 -19.33 -18.48
CA THR A 123 -7.10 -18.87 -18.25
C THR A 123 -7.80 -18.66 -19.59
N GLU A 124 -8.95 -19.31 -19.79
CA GLU A 124 -9.83 -19.02 -20.94
C GLU A 124 -10.18 -17.53 -21.01
N GLU A 125 -10.58 -17.02 -22.18
CA GLU A 125 -10.87 -15.59 -22.38
C GLU A 125 -12.07 -15.11 -21.57
N LEU A 126 -11.83 -14.83 -20.30
CA LEU A 126 -12.76 -14.12 -19.43
C LEU A 126 -12.56 -12.61 -19.62
N PRO A 127 -13.63 -11.79 -19.60
CA PRO A 127 -13.53 -10.35 -19.83
C PRO A 127 -12.53 -9.62 -18.93
N TRP A 128 -12.39 -10.04 -17.67
CA TRP A 128 -11.42 -9.45 -16.73
C TRP A 128 -9.96 -9.82 -17.07
N SER A 129 -9.72 -10.98 -17.71
CA SER A 129 -8.37 -11.46 -18.03
C SER A 129 -7.69 -10.60 -19.08
N ALA A 130 -8.43 -10.13 -20.10
CA ALA A 130 -7.92 -9.26 -21.14
C ALA A 130 -7.53 -7.87 -20.57
N ASN A 131 -8.36 -7.32 -19.68
CA ASN A 131 -8.05 -6.08 -18.99
C ASN A 131 -6.79 -6.22 -18.11
N LEU A 132 -6.66 -7.34 -17.39
CA LEU A 132 -5.51 -7.59 -16.54
C LEU A 132 -4.22 -7.74 -17.37
N ARG A 133 -4.25 -8.44 -18.50
CA ARG A 133 -3.11 -8.55 -19.44
C ARG A 133 -2.66 -7.18 -19.94
N ALA A 134 -3.59 -6.36 -20.43
CA ALA A 134 -3.27 -5.02 -20.93
C ALA A 134 -2.62 -4.15 -19.84
N ARG A 135 -3.18 -4.16 -18.62
CA ARG A 135 -2.61 -3.40 -17.51
C ARG A 135 -1.23 -3.92 -17.07
N LEU A 136 -0.97 -5.23 -17.11
CA LEU A 136 0.35 -5.81 -16.78
C LEU A 136 1.45 -5.39 -17.75
N GLU A 137 1.14 -5.19 -19.03
CA GLU A 137 2.12 -4.77 -20.02
C GLU A 137 2.48 -3.29 -19.89
N GLU A 138 1.55 -2.47 -19.40
CA GLU A 138 1.72 -1.02 -19.24
C GLU A 138 2.15 -0.60 -17.82
N ALA A 139 2.06 -1.49 -16.83
CA ALA A 139 2.22 -1.11 -15.43
C ALA A 139 3.67 -0.86 -15.02
N SER A 140 3.88 0.27 -14.35
CA SER A 140 5.03 0.48 -13.46
C SER A 140 4.81 -0.24 -12.12
N SER A 141 5.86 -0.33 -11.30
CA SER A 141 5.81 -0.85 -9.92
C SER A 141 4.66 -0.26 -9.09
N ASP A 142 4.41 1.06 -9.19
CA ASP A 142 3.34 1.71 -8.43
C ASP A 142 1.95 1.43 -9.01
N ALA A 143 1.84 1.20 -10.32
CA ALA A 143 0.58 0.82 -10.96
C ALA A 143 0.21 -0.66 -10.66
N LEU A 144 1.20 -1.51 -10.44
CA LEU A 144 1.04 -2.90 -10.03
C LEU A 144 0.33 -3.02 -8.66
N ASP A 145 0.52 -2.07 -7.75
CA ASP A 145 -0.14 -2.06 -6.44
C ASP A 145 -1.66 -1.97 -6.54
N LEU A 146 -2.15 -1.01 -7.33
CA LEU A 146 -3.58 -0.82 -7.57
C LEU A 146 -4.16 -2.02 -8.34
N MET A 147 -3.40 -2.55 -9.30
CA MET A 147 -3.77 -3.76 -10.01
C MET A 147 -3.94 -4.99 -9.10
N VAL A 148 -3.04 -5.19 -8.14
CA VAL A 148 -3.12 -6.32 -7.21
C VAL A 148 -4.39 -6.23 -6.37
N VAL A 149 -4.70 -5.03 -5.86
CA VAL A 149 -5.93 -4.80 -5.08
C VAL A 149 -7.18 -5.04 -5.93
N ASP A 150 -7.22 -4.51 -7.14
CA ASP A 150 -8.34 -4.71 -8.07
C ASP A 150 -8.51 -6.20 -8.44
N ALA A 151 -7.42 -6.88 -8.79
CA ALA A 151 -7.43 -8.28 -9.17
C ALA A 151 -7.84 -9.17 -7.99
N HIS A 152 -7.37 -8.87 -6.78
CA HIS A 152 -7.77 -9.58 -5.57
C HIS A 152 -9.25 -9.35 -5.25
N ALA A 153 -9.73 -8.11 -5.33
CA ALA A 153 -11.13 -7.78 -5.10
C ALA A 153 -12.05 -8.44 -6.14
N VAL A 154 -11.66 -8.47 -7.42
CA VAL A 154 -12.38 -9.18 -8.47
C VAL A 154 -12.40 -10.68 -8.17
N ALA A 155 -11.26 -11.27 -7.81
CA ALA A 155 -11.18 -12.70 -7.52
C ALA A 155 -12.00 -13.11 -6.27
N LEU A 156 -12.04 -12.25 -5.24
CA LEU A 156 -12.84 -12.48 -4.04
C LEU A 156 -14.35 -12.26 -4.26
N ASN A 157 -14.73 -11.27 -5.05
CA ASN A 157 -16.15 -10.94 -5.26
C ASN A 157 -16.79 -11.66 -6.47
N ALA A 158 -16.00 -12.33 -7.30
CA ALA A 158 -16.55 -13.14 -8.39
C ALA A 158 -17.42 -14.27 -7.81
N ALA A 159 -18.66 -14.37 -8.29
CA ALA A 159 -19.48 -15.54 -8.08
C ALA A 159 -18.71 -16.76 -8.59
N THR A 160 -18.68 -17.84 -7.82
CA THR A 160 -18.03 -19.09 -8.23
C THR A 160 -18.63 -19.53 -9.56
N PRO A 161 -17.85 -19.59 -10.65
CA PRO A 161 -18.37 -20.02 -11.94
C PRO A 161 -18.93 -21.44 -11.85
N ALA A 162 -20.00 -21.73 -12.59
CA ALA A 162 -20.51 -23.09 -12.73
C ALA A 162 -19.53 -23.99 -13.50
N ASP A 163 -18.69 -23.39 -14.36
CA ASP A 163 -17.61 -24.06 -15.07
C ASP A 163 -16.39 -24.28 -14.15
N PRO A 164 -15.96 -25.55 -13.94
CA PRO A 164 -14.79 -25.88 -13.15
C PRO A 164 -13.48 -25.24 -13.63
N ALA A 165 -13.31 -25.03 -14.94
CA ALA A 165 -12.08 -24.44 -15.49
C ALA A 165 -11.96 -22.94 -15.17
N ALA A 166 -13.06 -22.20 -15.33
CA ALA A 166 -13.16 -20.81 -14.88
C ALA A 166 -13.00 -20.67 -13.36
N ALA A 167 -13.61 -21.56 -12.56
CA ALA A 167 -13.46 -21.55 -11.11
C ALA A 167 -12.00 -21.78 -10.66
N ARG A 168 -11.30 -22.70 -11.32
CA ARG A 168 -9.87 -22.95 -11.09
C ARG A 168 -9.01 -21.73 -11.41
N SER A 169 -9.29 -21.06 -12.53
CA SER A 169 -8.54 -19.87 -12.98
C SER A 169 -8.71 -18.69 -12.01
N ILE A 170 -9.93 -18.46 -11.52
CA ILE A 170 -10.20 -17.44 -10.48
C ILE A 170 -9.52 -17.81 -9.17
N GLY A 171 -9.52 -19.09 -8.79
CA GLY A 171 -8.81 -19.58 -7.61
C GLY A 171 -7.29 -19.34 -7.70
N LEU A 172 -6.69 -19.59 -8.87
CA LEU A 172 -5.27 -19.33 -9.13
C LEU A 172 -4.93 -17.85 -9.01
N LEU A 173 -5.76 -16.97 -9.57
CA LEU A 173 -5.57 -15.52 -9.44
C LEU A 173 -5.75 -15.06 -7.98
N ALA A 174 -6.77 -15.55 -7.28
CA ALA A 174 -7.00 -15.24 -5.87
C ALA A 174 -5.78 -15.65 -5.02
N ALA A 175 -5.25 -16.86 -5.23
CA ALA A 175 -4.10 -17.40 -4.53
C ALA A 175 -2.81 -16.60 -4.82
N LEU A 176 -2.61 -16.18 -6.07
CA LEU A 176 -1.47 -15.33 -6.44
C LEU A 176 -1.54 -13.95 -5.81
N THR A 177 -2.69 -13.30 -5.92
CA THR A 177 -2.88 -11.94 -5.42
C THR A 177 -2.98 -11.87 -3.90
N ALA A 178 -3.31 -12.98 -3.24
CA ALA A 178 -3.37 -13.10 -1.78
C ALA A 178 -2.03 -12.81 -1.09
N ASP A 179 -0.90 -13.31 -1.62
CA ASP A 179 0.43 -13.04 -1.05
C ASP A 179 0.81 -11.56 -1.21
N ALA A 180 0.66 -11.03 -2.42
CA ALA A 180 0.88 -9.61 -2.68
C ALA A 180 -0.04 -8.72 -1.82
N TYR A 181 -1.32 -9.07 -1.66
CA TYR A 181 -2.26 -8.35 -0.80
C TYR A 181 -1.88 -8.41 0.68
N ALA A 182 -1.48 -9.59 1.17
CA ALA A 182 -1.05 -9.78 2.54
C ALA A 182 0.23 -8.99 2.85
N ALA A 183 1.21 -9.02 1.94
CA ALA A 183 2.47 -8.29 2.06
C ALA A 183 2.26 -6.77 2.04
N THR A 184 1.30 -6.31 1.24
CA THR A 184 1.00 -4.88 1.06
C THR A 184 0.17 -4.29 2.21
N ASN A 185 -0.71 -5.09 2.84
CA ASN A 185 -1.60 -4.60 3.90
C ASN A 185 -1.16 -5.00 5.31
N GLY A 186 -0.20 -5.91 5.48
CA GLY A 186 0.30 -6.31 6.79
C GLY A 186 -0.72 -7.05 7.66
N HIS A 187 -1.75 -7.64 7.04
CA HIS A 187 -2.85 -8.34 7.72
C HIS A 187 -2.65 -9.87 7.79
N SER A 188 -1.50 -10.40 7.37
CA SER A 188 -1.23 -11.84 7.44
C SER A 188 -0.34 -12.19 8.62
N ALA A 189 -0.86 -13.07 9.48
CA ALA A 189 -0.13 -13.68 10.59
C ALA A 189 1.04 -14.56 10.08
N LEU A 190 1.02 -15.01 8.82
CA LEU A 190 2.12 -15.76 8.20
C LEU A 190 3.32 -14.87 7.89
N ILE A 191 3.07 -13.64 7.42
CA ILE A 191 4.14 -12.68 7.12
C ILE A 191 4.76 -12.15 8.42
N GLY A 192 3.96 -12.00 9.47
CA GLY A 192 4.45 -11.70 10.82
C GLY A 192 5.12 -12.88 11.54
N ARG A 193 5.02 -14.11 10.98
CA ARG A 193 5.39 -15.39 11.65
C ARG A 193 4.76 -15.58 13.03
N GLU A 194 3.57 -15.00 13.22
CA GLU A 194 2.84 -15.09 14.48
C GLU A 194 2.09 -16.42 14.62
N ALA A 195 1.68 -17.01 13.49
CA ALA A 195 1.09 -18.33 13.44
C ALA A 195 2.18 -19.41 13.57
N LYS A 196 2.28 -20.01 14.76
CA LYS A 196 3.28 -21.05 15.07
C LYS A 196 2.88 -22.46 14.65
N ALA A 197 1.61 -22.67 14.27
CA ALA A 197 1.09 -23.97 13.91
C ALA A 197 -0.07 -23.84 12.92
N CYS A 198 -0.29 -24.91 12.15
CA CYS A 198 -1.51 -25.09 11.39
C CYS A 198 -2.74 -25.02 12.31
N GLY A 199 -3.81 -24.37 11.85
CA GLY A 199 -5.08 -24.23 12.57
C GLY A 199 -5.91 -25.51 12.66
N THR A 200 -5.42 -26.63 12.09
CA THR A 200 -5.99 -27.95 12.32
C THR A 200 -5.53 -28.48 13.67
N VAL A 201 -6.48 -28.96 14.48
CA VAL A 201 -6.22 -29.54 15.81
C VAL A 201 -5.13 -30.62 15.70
N ASP A 202 -4.16 -30.56 16.62
CA ASP A 202 -3.02 -31.50 16.72
C ASP A 202 -2.07 -31.55 15.50
N CYS A 203 -2.10 -30.56 14.61
CA CYS A 203 -1.12 -30.48 13.53
C CYS A 203 0.12 -29.67 13.94
N PRO A 204 1.31 -30.31 14.08
CA PRO A 204 2.52 -29.60 14.48
C PRO A 204 3.22 -28.89 13.31
N ALA A 205 2.70 -29.04 12.09
CA ALA A 205 3.34 -28.50 10.89
C ALA A 205 3.19 -26.99 10.82
N GLU A 206 4.23 -26.32 10.33
CA GLU A 206 4.21 -24.88 10.07
C GLU A 206 3.21 -24.56 8.95
N PRO A 207 2.38 -23.51 9.14
CA PRO A 207 1.47 -23.08 8.11
C PRO A 207 2.20 -22.35 6.98
N ILE A 208 1.75 -22.55 5.76
CA ILE A 208 2.34 -21.95 4.56
C ILE A 208 1.34 -21.10 3.76
N VAL A 209 0.05 -21.26 4.05
CA VAL A 209 -1.06 -20.47 3.49
C VAL A 209 -2.13 -20.20 4.55
N ASP A 210 -2.86 -19.11 4.41
CA ASP A 210 -4.11 -18.87 5.12
C ASP A 210 -5.28 -19.18 4.20
N LEU A 211 -6.27 -19.87 4.73
CA LEU A 211 -7.48 -20.27 4.00
C LEU A 211 -8.69 -19.51 4.53
N LEU A 212 -9.54 -19.04 3.63
CA LEU A 212 -10.89 -18.62 3.96
C LEU A 212 -11.86 -19.72 3.55
N ARG A 213 -12.61 -20.23 4.54
CA ARG A 213 -13.71 -21.18 4.34
C ARG A 213 -15.04 -20.44 4.44
N PRO A 214 -16.11 -20.91 3.77
CA PRO A 214 -17.41 -20.23 3.78
C PRO A 214 -18.04 -20.11 5.18
N ASP A 215 -17.75 -21.05 6.07
CA ASP A 215 -18.34 -21.11 7.42
C ASP A 215 -17.47 -20.41 8.49
N ASP A 216 -16.23 -20.01 8.15
CA ASP A 216 -15.29 -19.46 9.12
C ASP A 216 -15.40 -17.93 9.19
N HIS A 217 -15.29 -17.38 10.41
CA HIS A 217 -15.31 -15.93 10.64
C HIS A 217 -13.97 -15.24 10.33
N GLY A 218 -13.01 -15.95 9.75
CA GLY A 218 -11.72 -15.39 9.39
C GLY A 218 -10.77 -16.41 8.75
N PRO A 219 -9.58 -15.95 8.33
CA PRO A 219 -8.56 -16.81 7.75
C PRO A 219 -8.04 -17.85 8.76
N VAL A 220 -7.84 -19.08 8.30
CA VAL A 220 -7.27 -20.18 9.09
C VAL A 220 -5.92 -20.59 8.51
N PRO A 221 -4.82 -20.54 9.29
CA PRO A 221 -3.51 -20.95 8.81
C PRO A 221 -3.48 -22.46 8.54
N ALA A 222 -2.89 -22.87 7.42
CA ALA A 222 -2.83 -24.26 7.00
C ALA A 222 -1.44 -24.66 6.49
N CYS A 223 -0.98 -25.84 6.91
CA CYS A 223 0.18 -26.47 6.28
C CYS A 223 -0.19 -27.01 4.89
N ARG A 224 0.80 -27.40 4.08
CA ARG A 224 0.61 -27.88 2.71
C ARG A 224 -0.51 -28.93 2.60
N GLN A 225 -0.41 -30.00 3.39
CA GLN A 225 -1.34 -31.13 3.33
C GLN A 225 -2.79 -30.70 3.62
N HIS A 226 -3.02 -29.97 4.71
CA HIS A 226 -4.36 -29.51 5.08
C HIS A 226 -4.90 -28.46 4.11
N ALA A 227 -4.03 -27.68 3.48
CA ALA A 227 -4.43 -26.74 2.44
C ALA A 227 -4.94 -27.45 1.19
N VAL A 228 -4.18 -28.44 0.69
CA VAL A 228 -4.59 -29.27 -0.46
C VAL A 228 -5.92 -29.97 -0.20
N GLU A 229 -6.11 -30.54 1.00
CA GLU A 229 -7.37 -31.19 1.36
C GLU A 229 -8.53 -30.20 1.44
N ALA A 230 -8.33 -29.05 2.09
CA ALA A 230 -9.38 -28.05 2.26
C ALA A 230 -9.82 -27.44 0.92
N LEU A 231 -8.89 -27.22 -0.02
CA LEU A 231 -9.18 -26.65 -1.34
C LEU A 231 -10.00 -27.57 -2.25
N ARG A 232 -10.13 -28.86 -1.92
CA ARG A 232 -11.08 -29.76 -2.59
C ARG A 232 -12.53 -29.43 -2.26
N ARG A 233 -12.78 -28.70 -1.16
CA ARG A 233 -14.12 -28.25 -0.80
C ARG A 233 -14.47 -27.01 -1.64
N PRO A 234 -15.66 -26.97 -2.25
CA PRO A 234 -16.11 -25.79 -2.99
C PRO A 234 -16.09 -24.55 -2.09
N ALA A 235 -15.76 -23.40 -2.68
CA ALA A 235 -15.68 -22.09 -2.03
C ALA A 235 -14.55 -21.89 -0.99
N THR A 236 -13.67 -22.87 -0.74
CA THR A 236 -12.44 -22.63 0.03
C THR A 236 -11.43 -21.88 -0.84
N ARG A 237 -10.78 -20.85 -0.28
CA ARG A 237 -9.85 -19.98 -1.02
C ARG A 237 -8.58 -19.73 -0.23
N ILE A 238 -7.44 -19.63 -0.90
CA ILE A 238 -6.20 -19.10 -0.31
C ILE A 238 -6.34 -17.57 -0.23
N VAL A 239 -6.14 -17.01 0.96
CA VAL A 239 -6.23 -15.55 1.21
C VAL A 239 -4.91 -14.93 1.65
N SER A 240 -3.94 -15.74 2.04
CA SER A 240 -2.52 -15.33 2.13
C SER A 240 -1.61 -16.54 1.92
N ALA A 241 -0.37 -16.33 1.50
CA ALA A 241 0.66 -17.36 1.39
C ALA A 241 2.01 -16.81 1.81
N TYR A 242 2.96 -17.69 2.16
CA TYR A 242 4.31 -17.27 2.52
C TYR A 242 5.11 -16.79 1.30
N GLN A 243 4.87 -17.39 0.13
CA GLN A 243 5.51 -17.09 -1.14
C GLN A 243 4.54 -17.32 -2.32
N PRO A 244 4.71 -16.64 -3.47
CA PRO A 244 3.78 -16.75 -4.61
C PRO A 244 3.72 -18.15 -5.22
N ASP A 245 4.87 -18.84 -5.29
CA ASP A 245 5.00 -20.19 -5.83
C ASP A 245 4.37 -21.26 -4.93
N VAL A 246 4.39 -21.05 -3.61
CA VAL A 246 3.77 -21.96 -2.64
C VAL A 246 2.26 -21.99 -2.84
N ALA A 247 1.61 -20.84 -3.00
CA ALA A 247 0.16 -20.76 -3.22
C ALA A 247 -0.24 -21.50 -4.50
N LEU A 248 0.51 -21.27 -5.58
CA LEU A 248 0.32 -21.94 -6.87
C LEU A 248 0.55 -23.45 -6.81
N SER A 249 1.59 -23.88 -6.11
CA SER A 249 1.92 -25.29 -5.93
C SER A 249 0.80 -26.02 -5.18
N VAL A 250 0.33 -25.45 -4.06
CA VAL A 250 -0.76 -26.01 -3.25
C VAL A 250 -2.06 -26.09 -4.04
N LEU A 251 -2.41 -25.04 -4.80
CA LEU A 251 -3.64 -25.03 -5.58
C LEU A 251 -3.58 -26.00 -6.77
N THR A 252 -2.41 -26.08 -7.44
CA THR A 252 -2.20 -27.05 -8.52
C THR A 252 -2.32 -28.48 -8.01
N GLU A 253 -1.77 -28.79 -6.83
CA GLU A 253 -1.87 -30.10 -6.19
C GLU A 253 -3.31 -30.44 -5.75
N ALA A 254 -4.11 -29.44 -5.38
CA ALA A 254 -5.52 -29.66 -5.00
C ALA A 254 -6.44 -29.99 -6.20
N HIS A 255 -6.08 -29.55 -7.41
CA HIS A 255 -6.92 -29.61 -8.61
C HIS A 255 -6.26 -30.28 -9.83
N GLY A 256 -5.08 -30.89 -9.65
CA GLY A 256 -4.39 -31.71 -10.64
C GLY A 256 -4.66 -33.18 -10.41
#